data_AF-A0A8T4VGM3-F1
#
_entry.id   AF-A0A8T4VGM3-F1
#
_cell.length_a   1.000
_cell.length_b   1.000
_cell.length_c   1.000
_cell.angle_alpha   90.00
_cell.angle_beta   90.00
_cell.angle_gamma   90.00
#
_symmetry.space_group_name_H-M   'P 1'
#
loop_
_entity.id
_entity.type
_entity.pdbx_description
1 polymer ?
#
loop_
_entity_poly.entity_id
_entity_poly.type
_entity_poly.pdbx_seq_one_letter_code
_entity_poly.pdbx_strand_id
1 'polypeptide(L)'
;GIMVLHRPHIFGAYITKKHEKKCMEKGLTFYSNQEKFNTYLKKFQKYVDDANKLIIPKYKTIPKNLKKEELDKDIGFIAKLWAYYGLAEFVFTDLAYTKGSAQAKKNAYAINKFKFKAREVMNAYFFKNGVIDNVLNYCSQQFLKENDAHYLYKDELLDLFDGKKPDHKIINERKKAHGSIVIEGNIKRLSSSQSLELSKRLVFCEKEEIQGISINSGKVIGRAIIAPMYNDYKSIAEINKRMMQGDILIAESTSPDIMMLCEKASAIVAEQGGLLSHAAILSRELNIPGIVQATFATQIFKDHDLIEVDADKGIIRKIG
;
A
#
# COMPACT_ATOMS: atom_id res chain seq x y z
N GLY A 1 1.72 3.83 -15.83
CA GLY A 1 2.54 2.80 -15.20
C GLY A 1 2.70 3.10 -13.73
N ILE A 2 3.00 2.08 -12.93
CA ILE A 2 3.35 2.21 -11.51
C ILE A 2 4.86 1.97 -11.41
N MET A 3 5.58 2.83 -10.73
CA MET A 3 6.98 2.60 -10.39
C MET A 3 7.06 2.09 -8.96
N VAL A 4 7.75 0.98 -8.76
CA VAL A 4 8.01 0.39 -7.44
C VAL A 4 9.49 0.55 -7.14
N LEU A 5 9.80 1.14 -5.99
CA LEU A 5 11.16 1.28 -5.49
C LEU A 5 11.28 0.61 -4.13
N HIS A 6 12.33 -0.18 -3.98
CA HIS A 6 12.69 -0.85 -2.76
C HIS A 6 14.07 -0.38 -2.29
N ARG A 7 14.13 0.08 -1.04
CA ARG A 7 15.34 0.39 -0.28
C ARG A 7 15.23 -0.26 1.10
N PRO A 8 16.35 -0.41 1.85
CA PRO A 8 16.27 -0.82 3.24
C PRO A 8 15.21 0.02 3.98
N HIS A 9 14.19 -0.67 4.51
CA HIS A 9 13.08 -0.08 5.26
C HIS A 9 12.12 0.86 4.49
N ILE A 10 12.22 0.97 3.15
CA ILE A 10 11.33 1.82 2.34
C ILE A 10 10.84 1.04 1.13
N PHE A 11 9.54 0.77 1.09
CA PHE A 11 8.81 0.32 -0.10
C PHE A 11 7.91 1.46 -0.58
N GLY A 12 8.08 1.90 -1.82
CA GLY A 12 7.28 2.98 -2.38
C GLY A 12 6.71 2.60 -3.75
N ALA A 13 5.40 2.82 -3.92
CA ALA A 13 4.73 2.72 -5.21
C ALA A 13 4.30 4.12 -5.68
N TYR A 14 4.69 4.48 -6.90
CA TYR A 14 4.49 5.82 -7.44
C TYR A 14 3.72 5.77 -8.75
N ILE A 15 2.73 6.65 -8.86
CA ILE A 15 1.99 6.90 -10.10
C ILE A 15 2.12 8.37 -10.45
N THR A 16 2.35 8.68 -11.73
CA THR A 16 2.43 10.09 -12.16
C THR A 16 1.03 10.71 -12.20
N LYS A 17 0.90 12.02 -11.96
CA LYS A 17 -0.39 12.74 -12.03
C LYS A 17 -1.16 12.52 -13.35
N LYS A 18 -0.43 12.45 -14.46
CA LYS A 18 -1.02 12.11 -15.78
C LYS A 18 -1.67 10.72 -15.78
N HIS A 19 -1.05 9.72 -15.15
CA HIS A 19 -1.59 8.37 -15.07
C HIS A 19 -2.69 8.25 -14.01
N GLU A 20 -2.57 8.96 -12.89
CA GLU A 20 -3.61 9.07 -11.88
C GLU A 20 -4.91 9.58 -12.50
N LYS A 21 -4.85 10.66 -13.30
CA LYS A 21 -6.00 11.16 -14.07
C LYS A 21 -6.61 10.11 -15.00
N LYS A 22 -5.78 9.38 -15.74
CA LYS A 22 -6.26 8.28 -16.59
C LYS A 22 -6.93 7.16 -15.79
N CYS A 23 -6.41 6.83 -14.61
CA CYS A 23 -7.04 5.85 -13.71
C CYS A 23 -8.40 6.35 -13.24
N MET A 24 -8.52 7.62 -12.84
CA MET A 24 -9.78 8.20 -12.41
C MET A 24 -10.83 8.18 -13.52
N GLU A 25 -10.47 8.56 -14.74
CA GLU A 25 -11.35 8.51 -15.92
C GLU A 25 -11.80 7.07 -16.22
N LYS A 26 -10.85 6.12 -16.24
CA LYS A 26 -11.17 4.69 -16.42
C LYS A 26 -12.09 4.16 -15.33
N GLY A 27 -11.85 4.55 -14.08
CA GLY A 27 -12.66 4.18 -12.93
C GLY A 27 -14.08 4.70 -13.06
N LEU A 28 -14.26 5.99 -13.39
CA LEU A 28 -15.57 6.58 -13.65
C LEU A 28 -16.35 5.82 -14.73
N THR A 29 -15.72 5.53 -15.87
CA THR A 29 -16.35 4.74 -16.93
C THR A 29 -16.71 3.33 -16.47
N PHE A 30 -15.80 2.66 -15.76
CA PHE A 30 -15.99 1.30 -15.28
C PHE A 30 -17.14 1.19 -14.27
N TYR A 31 -17.12 2.03 -13.23
CA TYR A 31 -18.12 2.00 -12.16
C TYR A 31 -19.50 2.46 -12.62
N SER A 32 -19.59 3.24 -13.70
CA SER A 32 -20.86 3.61 -14.32
C SER A 32 -21.58 2.44 -15.01
N ASN A 33 -20.90 1.32 -15.27
CA ASN A 33 -21.48 0.15 -15.94
C ASN A 33 -21.80 -0.97 -14.94
N GLN A 34 -23.08 -1.20 -14.66
CA GLN A 34 -23.52 -2.17 -13.65
C GLN A 34 -23.14 -3.62 -13.96
N GLU A 35 -23.29 -4.04 -15.22
CA GLU A 35 -23.05 -5.43 -15.62
C GLU A 35 -21.58 -5.79 -15.50
N LYS A 36 -20.70 -4.91 -16.00
CA LYS A 36 -19.24 -5.05 -15.86
C LYS A 36 -18.83 -5.05 -14.39
N PHE A 37 -19.41 -4.17 -13.59
CA PHE A 37 -19.14 -4.11 -12.15
C PHE A 37 -19.54 -5.40 -11.44
N ASN A 38 -20.75 -5.92 -11.67
CA ASN A 38 -21.23 -7.16 -11.06
C ASN A 38 -20.34 -8.36 -11.44
N THR A 39 -19.94 -8.44 -12.71
CA THR A 39 -19.04 -9.49 -13.20
C THR A 39 -17.68 -9.41 -12.53
N TYR A 40 -17.12 -8.21 -12.42
CA TYR A 40 -15.87 -7.97 -11.71
C TYR A 40 -15.96 -8.34 -10.23
N LEU A 41 -16.99 -7.86 -9.52
CA LEU A 41 -17.17 -8.10 -8.09
C LEU A 41 -17.30 -9.61 -7.79
N LYS A 42 -18.08 -10.35 -8.60
CA LYS A 42 -18.21 -11.80 -8.47
C LYS A 42 -16.87 -12.52 -8.66
N LYS A 43 -16.09 -12.12 -9.67
CA LYS A 43 -14.74 -12.68 -9.90
C LYS A 43 -13.79 -12.34 -8.76
N PHE A 44 -13.76 -11.09 -8.32
CA PHE A 44 -12.90 -10.65 -7.23
C PHE A 44 -13.21 -11.37 -5.92
N GLN A 45 -14.50 -11.53 -5.58
CA GLN A 45 -14.94 -12.34 -4.44
C GLN A 45 -14.43 -13.77 -4.54
N LYS A 46 -14.54 -14.39 -5.72
CA LYS A 46 -14.00 -15.74 -5.94
C LYS A 46 -12.49 -15.81 -5.73
N TYR A 47 -11.70 -14.84 -6.22
CA TYR A 47 -10.26 -14.80 -5.96
C TYR A 47 -9.94 -14.65 -4.47
N VAL A 48 -10.67 -13.81 -3.75
CA VAL A 48 -10.51 -13.64 -2.28
C VAL A 48 -10.87 -14.93 -1.53
N ASP A 49 -11.92 -15.62 -1.94
CA ASP A 49 -12.33 -16.88 -1.31
C ASP A 49 -11.36 -18.03 -1.62
N ASP A 50 -10.94 -18.16 -2.88
CA ASP A 50 -9.97 -19.17 -3.33
C ASP A 50 -8.60 -18.94 -2.65
N ALA A 51 -8.18 -17.68 -2.49
CA ALA A 51 -6.97 -17.32 -1.76
C ALA A 51 -6.99 -17.84 -0.31
N ASN A 52 -8.07 -17.53 0.41
CA ASN A 52 -8.25 -17.92 1.82
C ASN A 52 -8.37 -19.44 2.00
N LYS A 53 -9.04 -20.13 1.08
CA LYS A 53 -9.30 -21.56 1.21
C LYS A 53 -8.15 -22.43 0.72
N LEU A 54 -7.45 -22.02 -0.32
CA LEU A 54 -6.53 -22.88 -1.06
C LEU A 54 -5.07 -22.46 -0.89
N ILE A 55 -4.77 -21.16 -1.02
CA ILE A 55 -3.39 -20.70 -1.15
C ILE A 55 -2.79 -20.34 0.21
N ILE A 56 -3.47 -19.50 1.01
CA ILE A 56 -2.95 -19.07 2.31
C ILE A 56 -2.66 -20.26 3.24
N PRO A 57 -3.57 -21.26 3.42
CA PRO A 57 -3.30 -22.41 4.28
C PRO A 57 -2.12 -23.25 3.77
N LYS A 58 -2.00 -23.41 2.46
CA LYS A 58 -0.95 -24.19 1.81
C LYS A 58 0.45 -23.65 2.10
N TYR A 59 0.62 -22.32 2.13
CA TYR A 59 1.93 -21.70 2.37
C TYR A 59 2.15 -21.26 3.82
N LYS A 60 1.20 -21.55 4.73
CA LYS A 60 1.43 -21.39 6.18
C LYS A 60 2.54 -22.34 6.67
N THR A 61 2.60 -23.53 6.10
CA THR A 61 3.70 -24.49 6.28
C THR A 61 4.06 -25.04 4.90
N ILE A 62 5.21 -24.65 4.37
CA ILE A 62 5.53 -24.97 2.97
C ILE A 62 5.66 -26.48 2.76
N PRO A 63 5.05 -27.03 1.69
CA PRO A 63 5.20 -28.44 1.35
C PRO A 63 6.67 -28.81 1.15
N LYS A 64 7.12 -29.94 1.73
CA LYS A 64 8.51 -30.41 1.61
C LYS A 64 8.99 -30.52 0.16
N ASN A 65 8.08 -30.87 -0.75
CA ASN A 65 8.35 -31.06 -2.18
C ASN A 65 7.58 -30.04 -3.04
N LEU A 66 7.67 -28.75 -2.71
CA LEU A 66 7.08 -27.70 -3.53
C LEU A 66 7.64 -27.78 -4.96
N LYS A 67 6.76 -27.85 -5.96
CA LYS A 67 7.15 -27.92 -7.37
C LYS A 67 7.18 -26.54 -8.01
N LYS A 68 8.06 -26.35 -9.00
CA LYS A 68 8.20 -25.10 -9.76
C LYS A 68 6.90 -24.68 -10.44
N GLU A 69 6.22 -25.61 -11.12
CA GLU A 69 4.97 -25.34 -11.87
C GLU A 69 3.84 -24.92 -10.92
N GLU A 70 3.83 -25.52 -9.73
CA GLU A 70 2.86 -25.22 -8.70
C GLU A 70 3.09 -23.83 -8.11
N LEU A 71 4.35 -23.47 -7.82
CA LEU A 71 4.71 -22.14 -7.37
C LEU A 71 4.41 -21.07 -8.43
N ASP A 72 4.76 -21.32 -9.70
CA ASP A 72 4.50 -20.38 -10.81
C ASP A 72 3.00 -20.08 -10.95
N LYS A 73 2.17 -21.14 -10.90
CA LYS A 73 0.71 -21.02 -10.93
C LYS A 73 0.19 -20.14 -9.79
N ASP A 74 0.67 -20.35 -8.57
CA ASP A 74 0.19 -19.63 -7.39
C ASP A 74 0.68 -18.18 -7.37
N ILE A 75 1.90 -17.90 -7.81
CA ILE A 75 2.37 -16.52 -8.04
C ILE A 75 1.51 -15.84 -9.11
N GLY A 76 1.17 -16.56 -10.18
CA GLY A 76 0.25 -16.07 -11.22
C GLY A 76 -1.16 -15.76 -10.67
N PHE A 77 -1.64 -16.56 -9.72
CA PHE A 77 -2.90 -16.30 -9.01
C PHE A 77 -2.82 -15.00 -8.21
N ILE A 78 -1.74 -14.77 -7.46
CA ILE A 78 -1.52 -13.55 -6.66
C ILE A 78 -1.49 -12.32 -7.55
N ALA A 79 -0.82 -12.38 -8.69
CA ALA A 79 -0.78 -11.27 -9.64
C ALA A 79 -2.18 -10.88 -10.15
N LYS A 80 -3.06 -11.87 -10.38
CA LYS A 80 -4.45 -11.62 -10.76
C LYS A 80 -5.24 -11.02 -9.60
N LEU A 81 -5.13 -11.57 -8.39
CA LEU A 81 -5.77 -11.02 -7.19
C LEU A 81 -5.36 -9.55 -6.97
N TRP A 82 -4.06 -9.23 -7.10
CA TRP A 82 -3.55 -7.87 -7.04
C TRP A 82 -4.18 -6.97 -8.10
N ALA A 83 -4.35 -7.44 -9.34
CA ALA A 83 -5.00 -6.67 -10.39
C ALA A 83 -6.48 -6.37 -10.07
N TYR A 84 -7.22 -7.34 -9.51
CA TYR A 84 -8.59 -7.10 -9.05
C TYR A 84 -8.62 -6.09 -7.89
N TYR A 85 -7.73 -6.26 -6.90
CA TYR A 85 -7.62 -5.35 -5.77
C TYR A 85 -7.27 -3.92 -6.22
N GLY A 86 -6.35 -3.79 -7.18
CA GLY A 86 -5.92 -2.49 -7.71
C GLY A 86 -7.05 -1.67 -8.33
N LEU A 87 -8.06 -2.31 -8.93
CA LEU A 87 -9.22 -1.58 -9.45
C LEU A 87 -10.11 -1.01 -8.34
N ALA A 88 -10.08 -1.58 -7.13
CA ALA A 88 -10.77 -1.07 -5.94
C ALA A 88 -10.04 0.10 -5.25
N GLU A 89 -8.86 0.50 -5.75
CA GLU A 89 -8.08 1.60 -5.18
C GLU A 89 -8.70 2.97 -5.44
N PHE A 90 -8.39 3.92 -4.57
CA PHE A 90 -8.94 5.28 -4.58
C PHE A 90 -8.74 6.00 -5.92
N VAL A 91 -7.61 5.75 -6.58
CA VAL A 91 -7.30 6.30 -7.92
C VAL A 91 -8.30 5.88 -9.00
N PHE A 92 -9.11 4.86 -8.77
CA PHE A 92 -10.22 4.44 -9.65
C PHE A 92 -11.60 4.76 -9.04
N THR A 93 -11.74 4.77 -7.72
CA THR A 93 -13.07 4.93 -7.08
C THR A 93 -13.48 6.36 -6.81
N ASP A 94 -12.54 7.27 -6.52
CA ASP A 94 -12.86 8.58 -5.93
C ASP A 94 -13.62 9.49 -6.90
N LEU A 95 -13.22 9.52 -8.18
CA LEU A 95 -13.94 10.29 -9.20
C LEU A 95 -15.34 9.71 -9.46
N ALA A 96 -15.47 8.38 -9.48
CA ALA A 96 -16.74 7.70 -9.64
C ALA A 96 -17.70 8.00 -8.47
N TYR A 97 -17.18 8.06 -7.24
CA TYR A 97 -17.96 8.36 -6.05
C TYR A 97 -18.38 9.82 -5.94
N THR A 98 -17.51 10.76 -6.31
CA THR A 98 -17.80 12.19 -6.16
C THR A 98 -18.63 12.76 -7.31
N LYS A 99 -18.21 12.49 -8.55
CA LYS A 99 -18.75 13.11 -9.76
C LYS A 99 -19.51 12.15 -10.68
N GLY A 100 -19.52 10.86 -10.36
CA GLY A 100 -20.23 9.86 -11.16
C GLY A 100 -21.75 9.90 -11.00
N SER A 101 -22.43 9.14 -11.86
CA SER A 101 -23.88 8.90 -11.77
C SER A 101 -24.25 8.23 -10.44
N ALA A 102 -25.53 8.25 -10.05
CA ALA A 102 -26.00 7.53 -8.86
C ALA A 102 -25.55 6.06 -8.85
N GLN A 103 -25.53 5.44 -10.04
CA GLN A 103 -25.04 4.08 -10.22
C GLN A 103 -23.53 3.93 -9.97
N ALA A 104 -22.72 4.84 -10.50
CA ALA A 104 -21.28 4.86 -10.26
C ALA A 104 -20.95 5.04 -8.78
N LYS A 105 -21.65 5.94 -8.10
CA LYS A 105 -21.50 6.16 -6.64
C LYS A 105 -21.81 4.91 -5.85
N LYS A 106 -22.94 4.25 -6.15
CA LYS A 106 -23.35 2.99 -5.51
C LYS A 106 -22.29 1.89 -5.70
N ASN A 107 -21.75 1.75 -6.91
CA ASN A 107 -20.75 0.73 -7.22
C ASN A 107 -19.40 1.01 -6.56
N ALA A 108 -18.92 2.26 -6.61
CA ALA A 108 -17.70 2.70 -5.93
C ALA A 108 -17.79 2.51 -4.40
N TYR A 109 -18.95 2.75 -3.82
CA TYR A 109 -19.19 2.49 -2.40
C TYR A 109 -19.19 0.98 -2.08
N ALA A 110 -19.92 0.18 -2.87
CA ALA A 110 -20.01 -1.26 -2.67
C ALA A 110 -18.65 -1.97 -2.75
N ILE A 111 -17.80 -1.60 -3.72
CA ILE A 111 -16.47 -2.19 -3.83
C ILE A 111 -15.55 -1.77 -2.68
N ASN A 112 -15.66 -0.53 -2.21
CA ASN A 112 -14.84 -0.07 -1.10
C ASN A 112 -15.15 -0.87 0.18
N LYS A 113 -16.42 -1.18 0.45
CA LYS A 113 -16.80 -2.08 1.55
C LYS A 113 -16.16 -3.47 1.41
N PHE A 114 -16.16 -4.03 0.19
CA PHE A 114 -15.53 -5.33 -0.05
C PHE A 114 -13.99 -5.27 0.01
N LYS A 115 -13.38 -4.14 -0.37
CA LYS A 115 -11.94 -3.92 -0.36
C LYS A 115 -11.32 -4.18 1.00
N PHE A 116 -12.00 -3.84 2.09
CA PHE A 116 -11.51 -4.14 3.45
C PHE A 116 -11.33 -5.64 3.69
N LYS A 117 -12.32 -6.47 3.33
CA LYS A 117 -12.20 -7.93 3.42
C LYS A 117 -11.08 -8.45 2.49
N ALA A 118 -10.95 -7.89 1.30
CA ALA A 118 -9.87 -8.26 0.40
C ALA A 118 -8.50 -7.84 0.95
N ARG A 119 -8.40 -6.74 1.71
CA ARG A 119 -7.16 -6.25 2.31
C ARG A 119 -6.61 -7.25 3.32
N GLU A 120 -7.46 -7.86 4.15
CA GLU A 120 -7.05 -8.93 5.06
C GLU A 120 -6.37 -10.10 4.32
N VAL A 121 -6.91 -10.46 3.16
CA VAL A 121 -6.28 -11.48 2.30
C VAL A 121 -4.93 -10.99 1.79
N MET A 122 -4.84 -9.77 1.26
CA MET A 122 -3.57 -9.20 0.79
C MET A 122 -2.52 -9.15 1.92
N ASN A 123 -2.92 -8.77 3.13
CA ASN A 123 -2.08 -8.74 4.31
C ASN A 123 -1.48 -10.12 4.60
N ALA A 124 -2.28 -11.19 4.51
CA ALA A 124 -1.83 -12.57 4.68
C ALA A 124 -0.87 -13.07 3.58
N TYR A 125 -0.78 -12.38 2.44
CA TYR A 125 0.25 -12.66 1.43
C TYR A 125 1.55 -11.91 1.68
N PHE A 126 1.47 -10.59 1.88
CA PHE A 126 2.62 -9.70 1.74
C PHE A 126 3.34 -9.37 3.04
N PHE A 127 2.68 -9.53 4.20
CA PHE A 127 3.32 -9.25 5.47
C PHE A 127 4.12 -10.43 6.02
N LYS A 128 4.86 -10.14 7.09
CA LYS A 128 5.73 -11.10 7.77
C LYS A 128 4.95 -12.37 8.14
N ASN A 129 5.56 -13.52 7.90
CA ASN A 129 4.97 -14.87 8.01
C ASN A 129 3.79 -15.12 7.05
N GLY A 130 3.55 -14.23 6.10
CA GLY A 130 2.57 -14.40 5.03
C GLY A 130 3.09 -15.31 3.92
N VAL A 131 2.25 -15.56 2.91
CA VAL A 131 2.55 -16.48 1.80
C VAL A 131 3.86 -16.13 1.09
N ILE A 132 4.06 -14.86 0.72
CA ILE A 132 5.25 -14.43 -0.01
C ILE A 132 6.49 -14.57 0.88
N ASP A 133 6.43 -14.09 2.13
CA ASP A 133 7.55 -14.18 3.08
C ASP A 133 7.95 -15.65 3.30
N ASN A 134 6.99 -16.55 3.51
CA ASN A 134 7.27 -17.97 3.69
C ASN A 134 7.92 -18.59 2.45
N VAL A 135 7.41 -18.29 1.25
CA VAL A 135 7.97 -18.77 -0.02
C VAL A 135 9.41 -18.31 -0.20
N LEU A 136 9.67 -17.03 0.06
CA LEU A 136 11.01 -16.45 -0.06
C LEU A 136 11.96 -17.08 0.97
N ASN A 137 11.55 -17.23 2.22
CA ASN A 137 12.33 -17.90 3.26
C ASN A 137 12.64 -19.36 2.90
N TYR A 138 11.67 -20.11 2.37
CA TYR A 138 11.90 -21.48 1.89
C TYR A 138 12.91 -21.51 0.74
N CYS A 139 12.75 -20.65 -0.27
CA CYS A 139 13.68 -20.61 -1.39
C CYS A 139 15.09 -20.22 -0.95
N SER A 140 15.22 -19.28 -0.01
CA SER A 140 16.49 -18.92 0.62
C SER A 140 17.12 -20.14 1.30
N GLN A 141 16.37 -20.88 2.12
CA GLN A 141 16.87 -22.05 2.84
C GLN A 141 17.23 -23.25 1.95
N GLN A 142 16.45 -23.49 0.89
CA GLN A 142 16.65 -24.66 0.03
C GLN A 142 17.73 -24.44 -1.04
N PHE A 143 17.80 -23.23 -1.60
CA PHE A 143 18.60 -22.98 -2.81
C PHE A 143 19.76 -22.00 -2.59
N LEU A 144 19.69 -21.12 -1.60
CA LEU A 144 20.63 -20.02 -1.37
C LEU A 144 21.39 -20.19 -0.04
N LYS A 145 22.43 -19.37 0.16
CA LYS A 145 23.25 -19.39 1.41
C LYS A 145 22.79 -18.35 2.43
N GLU A 146 22.16 -17.28 1.97
CA GLU A 146 21.68 -16.15 2.77
C GLU A 146 20.18 -15.95 2.50
N ASN A 147 19.53 -15.06 3.25
CA ASN A 147 18.14 -14.68 2.99
C ASN A 147 18.01 -13.72 1.79
N ASP A 148 18.47 -14.19 0.63
CA ASP A 148 18.64 -13.40 -0.59
C ASP A 148 17.43 -13.47 -1.54
N ALA A 149 16.48 -14.38 -1.30
CA ALA A 149 15.32 -14.56 -2.17
C ALA A 149 14.47 -13.28 -2.30
N HIS A 150 14.43 -12.43 -1.26
CA HIS A 150 13.73 -11.14 -1.28
C HIS A 150 14.24 -10.16 -2.35
N TYR A 151 15.41 -10.40 -2.93
CA TYR A 151 16.01 -9.56 -3.96
C TYR A 151 15.89 -10.17 -5.36
N LEU A 152 15.13 -11.26 -5.52
CA LEU A 152 14.92 -11.94 -6.79
C LEU A 152 13.59 -11.55 -7.43
N TYR A 153 13.59 -11.46 -8.76
CA TYR A 153 12.36 -11.37 -9.54
C TYR A 153 11.73 -12.75 -9.71
N LYS A 154 10.45 -12.79 -10.12
CA LYS A 154 9.67 -14.02 -10.26
C LYS A 154 10.39 -15.12 -11.07
N ASP A 155 10.89 -14.77 -12.23
CA ASP A 155 11.64 -15.67 -13.12
C ASP A 155 12.91 -16.21 -12.45
N GLU A 156 13.69 -15.35 -11.80
CA GLU A 156 14.90 -15.73 -11.08
C GLU A 156 14.59 -16.66 -9.89
N LEU A 157 13.46 -16.44 -9.21
CA LEU A 157 12.98 -17.31 -8.13
C LEU A 157 12.60 -18.70 -8.67
N LEU A 158 11.96 -18.77 -9.84
CA LEU A 158 11.59 -20.03 -10.48
C LEU A 158 12.79 -20.77 -11.07
N ASP A 159 13.80 -20.05 -11.56
CA ASP A 159 15.07 -20.60 -12.06
C ASP A 159 15.86 -21.35 -10.97
N LEU A 160 15.66 -21.02 -9.69
CA LEU A 160 16.28 -21.75 -8.56
C LEU A 160 15.92 -23.24 -8.56
N PHE A 161 14.68 -23.58 -8.94
CA PHE A 161 14.20 -24.96 -9.01
C PHE A 161 14.85 -25.75 -10.16
N ASP A 162 15.44 -25.06 -11.14
CA ASP A 162 16.23 -25.66 -12.21
C ASP A 162 17.74 -25.71 -11.87
N GLY A 163 18.11 -25.35 -10.64
CA GLY A 163 19.51 -25.28 -10.20
C GLY A 163 20.27 -24.05 -10.70
N LYS A 164 19.61 -23.11 -11.37
CA LYS A 164 20.22 -21.86 -11.84
C LYS A 164 20.22 -20.85 -10.71
N LYS A 165 21.42 -20.44 -10.28
CA LYS A 165 21.58 -19.48 -9.20
C LYS A 165 21.91 -18.09 -9.74
N PRO A 166 21.32 -17.02 -9.17
CA PRO A 166 21.65 -15.65 -9.54
C PRO A 166 23.08 -15.28 -9.13
N ASP A 167 23.70 -14.34 -9.84
CA ASP A 167 25.01 -13.79 -9.47
C ASP A 167 24.88 -12.99 -8.15
N HIS A 168 25.66 -13.38 -7.14
CA HIS A 168 25.71 -12.69 -5.85
C HIS A 168 26.06 -11.20 -5.97
N LYS A 169 26.82 -10.78 -6.99
CA LYS A 169 27.10 -9.36 -7.24
C LYS A 169 25.83 -8.58 -7.50
N ILE A 170 24.93 -9.12 -8.33
CA ILE A 170 23.64 -8.49 -8.66
C ILE A 170 22.76 -8.38 -7.42
N ILE A 171 22.72 -9.44 -6.59
CA ILE A 171 21.96 -9.43 -5.32
C ILE A 171 22.48 -8.34 -4.38
N ASN A 172 23.80 -8.24 -4.22
CA ASN A 172 24.43 -7.23 -3.36
C ASN A 172 24.18 -5.80 -3.85
N GLU A 173 24.06 -5.58 -5.16
CA GLU A 173 23.60 -4.30 -5.70
C GLU A 173 22.13 -4.01 -5.37
N ARG A 174 21.25 -5.02 -5.46
CA ARG A 174 19.82 -4.88 -5.14
C ARG A 174 19.53 -4.67 -3.66
N LYS A 175 20.39 -5.20 -2.78
CA LYS A 175 20.39 -4.92 -1.33
C LYS A 175 20.55 -3.42 -1.05
N LYS A 176 21.31 -2.69 -1.88
CA LYS A 176 21.46 -1.23 -1.77
C LYS A 176 20.20 -0.50 -2.25
N ALA A 177 19.74 -0.83 -3.45
CA ALA A 177 18.51 -0.32 -4.03
C ALA A 177 18.10 -1.21 -5.22
N HIS A 178 16.80 -1.44 -5.38
CA HIS A 178 16.27 -2.02 -6.60
C HIS A 178 14.85 -1.52 -6.86
N GLY A 179 14.38 -1.69 -8.08
CA GLY A 179 13.06 -1.22 -8.44
C GLY A 179 12.60 -1.73 -9.78
N SER A 180 11.35 -1.46 -10.09
CA SER A 180 10.75 -1.80 -11.37
C SER A 180 9.71 -0.77 -11.77
N ILE A 181 9.44 -0.71 -13.08
CA ILE A 181 8.35 0.10 -13.63
C ILE A 181 7.39 -0.86 -14.31
N VAL A 182 6.14 -0.85 -13.88
CA VAL A 182 5.05 -1.64 -14.45
C VAL A 182 4.24 -0.76 -15.40
N ILE A 183 4.29 -1.04 -16.69
CA ILE A 183 3.53 -0.33 -17.73
C ILE A 183 2.70 -1.34 -18.50
N GLU A 184 1.37 -1.28 -18.34
CA GLU A 184 0.43 -2.13 -19.09
C GLU A 184 0.74 -3.63 -18.95
N GLY A 185 1.14 -4.04 -17.75
CA GLY A 185 1.52 -5.43 -17.45
C GLY A 185 2.98 -5.78 -17.73
N ASN A 186 3.71 -4.92 -18.45
CA ASN A 186 5.13 -5.11 -18.70
C ASN A 186 5.95 -4.58 -17.53
N ILE A 187 6.87 -5.41 -17.00
CA ILE A 187 7.76 -5.04 -15.91
C ILE A 187 9.13 -4.72 -16.49
N LYS A 188 9.54 -3.45 -16.39
CA LYS A 188 10.91 -3.01 -16.66
C LYS A 188 11.70 -3.00 -15.35
N ARG A 189 12.74 -3.83 -15.23
CA ARG A 189 13.67 -3.81 -14.09
C ARG A 189 14.58 -2.59 -14.18
N LEU A 190 14.86 -1.99 -13.03
CA LEU A 190 15.81 -0.88 -12.91
C LEU A 190 17.14 -1.41 -12.35
N SER A 191 18.25 -0.86 -12.83
CA SER A 191 19.54 -1.10 -12.16
C SER A 191 19.54 -0.45 -10.77
N SER A 192 20.44 -0.91 -9.89
CA SER A 192 20.63 -0.29 -8.58
C SER A 192 20.95 1.20 -8.67
N SER A 193 21.77 1.61 -9.64
CA SER A 193 22.07 3.03 -9.89
C SER A 193 20.84 3.84 -10.32
N GLN A 194 20.02 3.31 -11.23
CA GLN A 194 18.77 3.95 -11.64
C GLN A 194 17.78 4.07 -10.48
N SER A 195 17.61 3.00 -9.71
CA SER A 195 16.74 2.99 -8.53
C SER A 195 17.20 4.00 -7.48
N LEU A 196 18.51 4.11 -7.23
CA LEU A 196 19.06 5.08 -6.29
C LEU A 196 18.85 6.52 -6.78
N GLU A 197 19.13 6.80 -8.05
CA GLU A 197 18.91 8.12 -8.64
C GLU A 197 17.44 8.55 -8.56
N LEU A 198 16.52 7.66 -8.95
CA LEU A 198 15.08 7.90 -8.86
C LEU A 198 14.64 8.12 -7.41
N SER A 199 15.18 7.33 -6.47
CA SER A 199 14.85 7.49 -5.05
C SER A 199 15.26 8.86 -4.51
N LYS A 200 16.41 9.40 -4.94
CA LYS A 200 16.84 10.76 -4.57
C LYS A 200 15.87 11.81 -5.12
N ARG A 201 15.41 11.65 -6.36
CA ARG A 201 14.44 12.58 -6.98
C ARG A 201 13.06 12.52 -6.33
N LEU A 202 12.66 11.36 -5.79
CA LEU A 202 11.38 11.20 -5.11
C LEU A 202 11.40 11.63 -3.65
N VAL A 203 12.53 11.46 -2.95
CA VAL A 203 12.66 11.75 -1.50
C VAL A 203 13.20 13.14 -1.20
N PHE A 204 13.44 13.99 -2.20
CA PHE A 204 13.86 15.37 -1.96
C PHE A 204 12.70 16.37 -2.08
N CYS A 205 12.24 16.82 -0.92
CA CYS A 205 12.37 18.21 -0.50
C CYS A 205 12.23 18.23 1.03
N GLU A 206 13.09 18.99 1.72
CA GLU A 206 12.73 19.59 3.01
C GLU A 206 11.54 20.52 2.76
N LYS A 207 10.35 19.93 2.59
CA LYS A 207 9.13 20.72 2.48
C LYS A 207 8.68 20.95 3.90
N GLU A 208 8.72 22.21 4.32
CA GLU A 208 8.00 22.64 5.50
C GLU A 208 6.48 22.52 5.31
N GLU A 209 6.01 22.32 4.07
CA GLU A 209 4.59 22.24 3.70
C GLU A 209 4.26 21.07 2.75
N ILE A 210 3.25 20.29 3.09
CA ILE A 210 2.69 19.22 2.27
C ILE A 210 1.25 19.56 1.90
N GLN A 211 0.93 19.36 0.62
CA GLN A 211 -0.44 19.40 0.11
C GLN A 211 -1.02 17.98 0.06
N GLY A 212 -2.22 17.81 0.57
CA GLY A 212 -3.05 16.61 0.41
C GLY A 212 -4.48 16.96 -0.02
N ILE A 213 -5.37 15.98 0.14
CA ILE A 213 -6.80 16.09 -0.13
C ILE A 213 -7.56 16.11 1.20
N SER A 214 -8.36 17.16 1.40
CA SER A 214 -9.27 17.27 2.53
C SER A 214 -10.32 16.16 2.53
N ILE A 215 -10.48 15.49 3.68
CA ILE A 215 -11.52 14.48 3.93
C ILE A 215 -12.51 14.91 5.01
N ASN A 216 -12.11 15.85 5.88
CA ASN A 216 -12.97 16.54 6.82
C ASN A 216 -12.37 17.92 7.12
N SER A 217 -13.20 18.97 7.06
CA SER A 217 -12.82 20.37 7.22
C SER A 217 -12.35 20.70 8.64
N GLY A 218 -11.70 21.86 8.77
CA GLY A 218 -11.25 22.41 10.04
C GLY A 218 -9.75 22.58 10.12
N LYS A 219 -9.32 23.25 11.19
CA LYS A 219 -7.94 23.67 11.38
C LYS A 219 -7.48 23.39 12.80
N VAL A 220 -6.31 22.80 12.94
CA VAL A 220 -5.71 22.51 14.25
C VAL A 220 -4.20 22.68 14.21
N ILE A 221 -3.64 23.09 15.35
CA ILE A 221 -2.21 23.07 15.62
C ILE A 221 -1.97 22.04 16.71
N GLY A 222 -1.00 21.18 16.50
CA GLY A 222 -0.74 20.09 17.42
C GLY A 222 0.61 19.45 17.15
N ARG A 223 0.95 18.52 18.04
CA ARG A 223 2.21 17.81 17.98
C ARG A 223 2.06 16.56 17.13
N ALA A 224 2.93 16.39 16.14
CA ALA A 224 2.90 15.25 15.24
C ALA A 224 3.31 13.95 15.96
N ILE A 225 2.58 12.87 15.68
CA ILE A 225 2.93 11.51 16.07
C ILE A 225 2.91 10.66 14.79
N ILE A 226 4.07 10.13 14.44
CA ILE A 226 4.29 9.37 13.21
C ILE A 226 3.98 7.90 13.46
N ALA A 227 2.98 7.38 12.73
CA ALA A 227 2.57 5.99 12.72
C ALA A 227 2.75 5.42 11.29
N PRO A 228 3.98 5.06 10.89
CA PRO A 228 4.19 4.38 9.62
C PRO A 228 3.50 3.01 9.64
N MET A 229 3.41 2.34 8.48
CA MET A 229 2.65 1.10 8.39
C MET A 229 3.29 -0.01 9.24
N TYR A 230 2.76 -0.21 10.44
CA TYR A 230 3.09 -1.30 11.35
C TYR A 230 1.89 -2.25 11.45
N ASN A 231 2.16 -3.55 11.36
CA ASN A 231 1.13 -4.60 11.55
C ASN A 231 1.47 -5.50 12.73
N ASP A 232 2.22 -4.99 13.69
CA ASP A 232 2.50 -5.69 14.92
C ASP A 232 2.05 -4.87 16.13
N TYR A 233 1.37 -5.55 17.04
CA TYR A 233 0.79 -4.95 18.24
C TYR A 233 1.83 -4.24 19.10
N LYS A 234 3.08 -4.72 19.10
CA LYS A 234 4.15 -4.14 19.90
C LYS A 234 4.51 -2.74 19.39
N SER A 235 4.72 -2.57 18.10
CA SER A 235 5.00 -1.25 17.50
C SER A 235 3.83 -0.28 17.70
N ILE A 236 2.58 -0.74 17.53
CA ILE A 236 1.38 0.09 17.77
C ILE A 236 1.30 0.51 19.25
N ALA A 237 1.57 -0.42 20.18
CA ALA A 237 1.57 -0.13 21.60
C ALA A 237 2.66 0.88 21.99
N GLU A 238 3.85 0.82 21.38
CA GLU A 238 4.90 1.81 21.61
C GLU A 238 4.50 3.21 21.10
N ILE A 239 3.84 3.31 19.94
CA ILE A 239 3.27 4.59 19.48
C ILE A 239 2.20 5.08 20.46
N ASN A 240 1.31 4.20 20.90
CA ASN A 240 0.23 4.56 21.80
C ASN A 240 0.74 5.10 23.15
N LYS A 241 1.88 4.61 23.65
CA LYS A 241 2.52 5.10 24.89
C LYS A 241 2.99 6.54 24.78
N ARG A 242 3.50 6.95 23.63
CA ARG A 242 4.05 8.31 23.40
C ARG A 242 3.02 9.30 22.85
N MET A 243 1.89 8.82 22.35
CA MET A 243 0.77 9.64 21.88
C MET A 243 -0.12 10.11 23.04
N MET A 244 -0.32 11.42 23.11
CA MET A 244 -1.20 12.11 24.06
C MET A 244 -2.50 12.57 23.37
N GLN A 245 -3.52 12.82 24.18
CA GLN A 245 -4.77 13.42 23.68
C GLN A 245 -4.46 14.78 23.05
N GLY A 246 -4.98 15.01 21.85
CA GLY A 246 -4.79 16.26 21.12
C GLY A 246 -3.59 16.27 20.17
N ASP A 247 -2.77 15.21 20.15
CA ASP A 247 -1.71 15.05 19.14
C ASP A 247 -2.29 14.89 17.74
N ILE A 248 -1.51 15.19 16.71
CA ILE A 248 -1.89 14.97 15.30
C ILE A 248 -1.30 13.64 14.84
N LEU A 249 -2.15 12.72 14.41
CA LEU A 249 -1.73 11.43 13.89
C LEU A 249 -1.32 11.56 12.42
N ILE A 250 -0.06 11.26 12.12
CA ILE A 250 0.45 11.16 10.74
C ILE A 250 0.76 9.70 10.44
N ALA A 251 0.02 9.10 9.54
CA ALA A 251 0.16 7.69 9.19
C ALA A 251 0.40 7.45 7.70
N GLU A 252 0.97 6.30 7.34
CA GLU A 252 0.97 5.89 5.92
C GLU A 252 -0.46 5.58 5.46
N SER A 253 -1.19 4.81 6.27
CA SER A 253 -2.61 4.51 6.09
C SER A 253 -3.20 4.15 7.46
N THR A 254 -4.50 4.35 7.64
CA THR A 254 -5.20 3.91 8.86
C THR A 254 -5.86 2.55 8.65
N SER A 255 -5.85 1.71 9.69
CA SER A 255 -6.59 0.44 9.79
C SER A 255 -7.31 0.36 11.14
N PRO A 256 -8.21 -0.61 11.34
CA PRO A 256 -8.82 -0.85 12.65
C PRO A 256 -7.80 -1.06 13.78
N ASP A 257 -6.59 -1.57 13.47
CA ASP A 257 -5.55 -1.87 14.47
C ASP A 257 -5.02 -0.62 15.18
N ILE A 258 -5.09 0.54 14.52
CA ILE A 258 -4.62 1.83 15.09
C ILE A 258 -5.78 2.72 15.56
N MET A 259 -7.00 2.17 15.70
CA MET A 259 -8.18 2.93 16.14
C MET A 259 -7.92 3.72 17.43
N MET A 260 -7.25 3.10 18.41
CA MET A 260 -6.89 3.74 19.68
C MET A 260 -5.99 4.97 19.52
N LEU A 261 -5.18 5.03 18.46
CA LEU A 261 -4.37 6.21 18.13
C LEU A 261 -5.27 7.30 17.53
N CYS A 262 -6.18 6.93 16.64
CA CYS A 262 -7.14 7.85 16.03
C CYS A 262 -8.02 8.53 17.08
N GLU A 263 -8.49 7.81 18.09
CA GLU A 263 -9.32 8.36 19.17
C GLU A 263 -8.62 9.44 20.01
N LYS A 264 -7.29 9.37 20.12
CA LYS A 264 -6.49 10.40 20.79
C LYS A 264 -6.21 11.62 19.92
N ALA A 265 -6.39 11.51 18.61
CA ALA A 265 -5.92 12.49 17.64
C ALA A 265 -6.81 13.74 17.60
N SER A 266 -6.20 14.91 17.44
CA SER A 266 -6.91 16.16 17.10
C SER A 266 -7.04 16.38 15.59
N ALA A 267 -6.26 15.67 14.78
CA ALA A 267 -6.42 15.54 13.33
C ALA A 267 -5.77 14.25 12.82
N ILE A 268 -6.24 13.76 11.68
CA ILE A 268 -5.68 12.58 10.99
C ILE A 268 -5.08 13.00 9.65
N VAL A 269 -3.78 12.76 9.48
CA VAL A 269 -3.06 12.93 8.22
C VAL A 269 -2.62 11.56 7.72
N ALA A 270 -3.00 11.18 6.50
CA ALA A 270 -2.59 9.92 5.90
C ALA A 270 -1.88 10.11 4.55
N GLU A 271 -0.76 9.41 4.32
CA GLU A 271 -0.09 9.43 3.01
C GLU A 271 -0.93 8.75 1.93
N GLN A 272 -1.68 7.71 2.31
CA GLN A 272 -2.51 6.91 1.42
C GLN A 272 -3.96 6.92 1.89
N GLY A 273 -4.87 7.12 0.94
CA GLY A 273 -6.29 7.09 1.19
C GLY A 273 -7.06 7.92 0.18
N GLY A 274 -8.34 7.56 0.01
CA GLY A 274 -9.31 8.34 -0.74
C GLY A 274 -10.44 8.84 0.16
N LEU A 275 -11.45 9.42 -0.46
CA LEU A 275 -12.64 9.95 0.23
C LEU A 275 -13.50 8.88 0.92
N LEU A 276 -13.30 7.61 0.56
CA LEU A 276 -13.93 6.44 1.18
C LEU A 276 -12.94 5.61 2.02
N SER A 277 -11.75 6.15 2.32
CA SER A 277 -10.79 5.43 3.15
C SER A 277 -11.22 5.36 4.61
N HIS A 278 -10.60 4.45 5.37
CA HIS A 278 -10.78 4.37 6.82
C HIS A 278 -10.45 5.70 7.52
N ALA A 279 -9.38 6.39 7.09
CA ALA A 279 -9.00 7.70 7.62
C ALA A 279 -10.13 8.72 7.40
N ALA A 280 -10.74 8.71 6.22
CA ALA A 280 -11.85 9.59 5.86
C ALA A 280 -13.12 9.31 6.68
N ILE A 281 -13.39 8.04 6.97
CA ILE A 281 -14.52 7.63 7.81
C ILE A 281 -14.28 8.08 9.25
N LEU A 282 -13.14 7.71 9.84
CA LEU A 282 -12.81 8.04 11.23
C LEU A 282 -12.74 9.53 11.49
N SER A 283 -12.13 10.30 10.58
CA SER A 283 -12.06 11.76 10.71
C SER A 283 -13.45 12.40 10.79
N ARG A 284 -14.43 11.88 10.06
CA ARG A 284 -15.84 12.31 10.13
C ARG A 284 -16.54 11.83 11.40
N GLU A 285 -16.34 10.58 11.79
CA GLU A 285 -16.95 10.00 13.00
C GLU A 285 -16.46 10.66 14.28
N LEU A 286 -15.17 10.96 14.35
CA LEU A 286 -14.53 11.66 15.47
C LEU A 286 -14.69 13.18 15.40
N ASN A 287 -15.26 13.69 14.30
CA ASN A 287 -15.42 15.12 14.04
C ASN A 287 -14.12 15.94 14.17
N ILE A 288 -13.02 15.40 13.63
CA ILE A 288 -11.71 16.03 13.63
C ILE A 288 -11.23 16.29 12.19
N PRO A 289 -10.43 17.34 11.95
CA PRO A 289 -9.85 17.62 10.63
C PRO A 289 -9.10 16.40 10.08
N GLY A 290 -9.17 16.22 8.76
CA GLY A 290 -8.51 15.09 8.12
C GLY A 290 -7.99 15.41 6.72
N ILE A 291 -6.79 14.92 6.43
CA ILE A 291 -6.17 15.02 5.11
C ILE A 291 -5.62 13.65 4.70
N VAL A 292 -5.87 13.25 3.46
CA VAL A 292 -5.28 12.04 2.84
C VAL A 292 -4.44 12.42 1.63
N GLN A 293 -3.68 11.47 1.07
CA GLN A 293 -2.75 11.73 -0.04
C GLN A 293 -1.67 12.77 0.30
N ALA A 294 -1.38 12.93 1.60
CA ALA A 294 -0.29 13.76 2.10
C ALA A 294 1.04 13.04 1.84
N THR A 295 1.44 12.99 0.57
CA THR A 295 2.52 12.13 0.10
C THR A 295 3.82 12.50 0.80
N PHE A 296 4.47 11.50 1.40
CA PHE A 296 5.69 11.59 2.20
C PHE A 296 5.58 12.23 3.60
N ALA A 297 4.36 12.42 4.13
CA ALA A 297 4.18 13.03 5.45
C ALA A 297 4.91 12.31 6.58
N THR A 298 4.97 10.98 6.57
CA THR A 298 5.66 10.17 7.60
C THR A 298 7.18 10.23 7.50
N GLN A 299 7.74 10.70 6.38
CA GLN A 299 9.20 10.86 6.23
C GLN A 299 9.65 12.33 6.34
N ILE A 300 8.76 13.28 6.05
CA ILE A 300 9.02 14.72 6.17
C ILE A 300 8.87 15.18 7.63
N PHE A 301 7.77 14.81 8.29
CA PHE A 301 7.53 15.18 9.68
C PHE A 301 8.14 14.17 10.63
N LYS A 302 8.54 14.64 11.81
CA LYS A 302 9.08 13.81 12.89
C LYS A 302 8.15 13.79 14.07
N ASP A 303 8.32 12.76 14.89
CA ASP A 303 7.66 12.70 16.18
C ASP A 303 7.96 13.97 16.97
N HIS A 304 6.89 14.52 17.52
CA HIS A 304 6.88 15.72 18.33
C HIS A 304 7.11 17.04 17.60
N ASP A 305 7.18 17.05 16.26
CA ASP A 305 7.14 18.29 15.49
C ASP A 305 5.84 19.04 15.77
N LEU A 306 5.92 20.35 15.99
CA LEU A 306 4.74 21.20 16.05
C LEU A 306 4.29 21.49 14.62
N ILE A 307 3.06 21.12 14.29
CA ILE A 307 2.51 21.26 12.93
C ILE A 307 1.12 21.90 12.96
N GLU A 308 0.79 22.60 11.87
CA GLU A 308 -0.56 23.04 11.55
C GLU A 308 -1.14 22.10 10.50
N VAL A 309 -2.36 21.64 10.75
CA VAL A 309 -3.23 20.98 9.77
C VAL A 309 -4.35 21.95 9.43
N ASP A 310 -4.31 22.52 8.23
CA ASP A 310 -5.38 23.30 7.63
C ASP A 310 -6.10 22.40 6.62
N ALA A 311 -7.07 21.64 7.10
CA ALA A 311 -7.82 20.70 6.26
C ALA A 311 -8.80 21.42 5.33
N ASP A 312 -9.15 22.69 5.58
CA ASP A 312 -9.95 23.48 4.65
C ASP A 312 -9.19 23.71 3.33
N LYS A 313 -7.87 23.87 3.42
CA LYS A 313 -6.97 24.01 2.26
C LYS A 313 -6.26 22.71 1.87
N GLY A 314 -6.35 21.68 2.70
CA GLY A 314 -5.61 20.43 2.53
C GLY A 314 -4.10 20.61 2.71
N ILE A 315 -3.67 21.52 3.60
CA ILE A 315 -2.27 21.83 3.85
C ILE A 315 -1.84 21.30 5.22
N ILE A 316 -0.68 20.66 5.27
CA ILE A 316 0.05 20.37 6.51
C ILE A 316 1.35 21.15 6.48
N ARG A 317 1.66 21.92 7.52
CA ARG A 317 2.93 22.66 7.60
C ARG A 317 3.58 22.58 8.98
N LYS A 318 4.91 22.61 9.02
CA LYS A 318 5.65 22.76 10.29
C LYS A 318 5.51 24.19 10.82
N ILE A 319 5.39 24.32 12.13
CA ILE A 319 5.40 25.60 12.83
C ILE A 319 6.65 25.62 13.72
N GLY A 320 7.68 26.34 13.29
CA GLY A 320 8.94 26.47 14.01
C GLY A 320 10.11 25.82 13.31
#